data_AF-A0A0F0GEH6-F1
#
_entry.id   AF-A0A0F0GEH6-F1
#
_cell.length_a   1.000
_cell.length_b   1.000
_cell.length_c   1.000
_cell.angle_alpha   90.00
_cell.angle_beta   90.00
_cell.angle_gamma   90.00
#
_symmetry.space_group_name_H-M   'P 1'
#
loop_
_entity.id
_entity.type
_entity.pdbx_description
1 polymer ?
#
loop_
_entity_poly.entity_id
_entity_poly.type
_entity_poly.pdbx_seq_one_letter_code
_entity_poly.pdbx_strand_id
1 'polypeptide(L)'
;MDRQLLEPSQMDGKLMYRYDTTGHKVALLPARCKLGRHTLGHSQFRAVVENGEARVSCLACANDGADHFWRLTTTAPAADRAELSEELYFDLVLRRSQAPLSARGGGDA
;
A
#
# COMPACT_ATOMS: atom_id res chain seq x y z
N MET A 1 4.98 -3.69 -31.93
CA MET A 1 4.42 -3.00 -30.76
C MET A 1 4.75 -3.81 -29.53
N ASP A 2 5.85 -3.45 -28.87
CA ASP A 2 6.35 -4.09 -27.66
C ASP A 2 5.30 -3.98 -26.55
N ARG A 3 4.69 -5.12 -26.22
CA ARG A 3 3.99 -5.31 -24.95
C ARG A 3 5.08 -5.33 -23.89
N GLN A 4 5.55 -4.15 -23.48
CA GLN A 4 6.17 -3.99 -22.17
C GLN A 4 5.14 -4.53 -21.18
N LEU A 5 5.34 -5.78 -20.79
CA LEU A 5 4.75 -6.41 -19.63
C LEU A 5 4.85 -5.35 -18.54
N LEU A 6 3.70 -4.77 -18.19
CA LEU A 6 3.53 -4.02 -16.96
C LEU A 6 3.88 -5.02 -15.87
N GLU A 7 5.17 -5.11 -15.52
CA GLU A 7 5.63 -5.76 -14.31
C GLU A 7 4.64 -5.31 -13.24
N PRO A 8 3.88 -6.23 -12.60
CA PRO A 8 2.91 -5.84 -11.61
C PRO A 8 3.69 -5.09 -10.54
N SER A 9 3.58 -3.76 -10.55
CA SER A 9 4.44 -2.92 -9.70
C SER A 9 4.35 -3.46 -8.29
N GLN A 10 5.50 -3.82 -7.74
CA GLN A 10 5.60 -4.71 -6.58
C GLN A 10 4.61 -4.30 -5.48
N MET A 11 3.84 -5.28 -4.97
CA MET A 11 2.96 -5.05 -3.84
C MET A 11 3.80 -4.68 -2.61
N ASP A 12 3.40 -3.64 -1.90
CA ASP A 12 4.07 -3.22 -0.67
C ASP A 12 3.66 -4.09 0.52
N GLY A 13 2.51 -4.76 0.43
CA GLY A 13 2.06 -5.67 1.47
C GLY A 13 0.58 -6.04 1.33
N LYS A 14 -0.03 -6.44 2.46
CA LYS A 14 -1.45 -6.78 2.55
C LYS A 14 -2.19 -5.70 3.34
N LEU A 15 -3.43 -5.43 2.95
CA LEU A 15 -4.32 -4.56 3.71
C LEU A 15 -4.78 -5.31 4.95
N MET A 16 -4.57 -4.71 6.12
CA MET A 16 -5.00 -5.26 7.40
C MET A 16 -6.39 -4.74 7.75
N TYR A 17 -7.15 -5.54 8.48
CA TYR A 17 -8.48 -5.17 8.95
C TYR A 17 -8.62 -5.48 10.43
N ARG A 18 -9.41 -4.67 11.12
CA ARG A 18 -9.89 -4.97 12.47
C ARG A 18 -11.40 -4.92 12.50
N TYR A 19 -11.99 -5.51 13.52
CA TYR A 19 -13.40 -5.33 13.84
C TYR A 19 -13.51 -4.38 15.03
N ASP A 20 -14.41 -3.41 14.94
CA ASP A 20 -14.72 -2.56 16.09
C ASP A 20 -15.61 -3.32 17.09
N THR A 21 -15.92 -2.67 18.22
CA THR A 21 -16.77 -3.25 19.28
C THR A 21 -18.22 -3.50 18.83
N THR A 22 -18.62 -2.93 17.70
CA THR A 22 -19.94 -3.14 17.08
C THR A 22 -19.91 -4.21 16.00
N GLY A 23 -18.76 -4.86 15.78
CA GLY A 23 -18.58 -5.88 14.74
C GLY A 23 -18.43 -5.30 13.33
N HIS A 24 -18.25 -3.99 13.17
CA HIS A 24 -17.99 -3.40 11.86
C HIS A 24 -16.52 -3.59 11.49
N LYS A 25 -16.31 -3.95 10.23
CA LYS A 25 -14.98 -4.10 9.65
C LYS A 25 -14.38 -2.73 9.37
N VAL A 26 -13.16 -2.53 9.83
CA VAL A 26 -12.39 -1.30 9.64
C VAL A 26 -11.09 -1.63 8.93
N ALA A 27 -10.86 -1.04 7.76
CA ALA A 27 -9.60 -1.14 7.04
C ALA A 27 -8.53 -0.32 7.74
N LEU A 28 -7.37 -0.92 8.02
CA LEU A 28 -6.22 -0.20 8.53
C LEU A 28 -5.39 0.28 7.34
N LEU A 29 -5.23 1.58 7.22
CA LEU A 29 -4.37 2.24 6.24
C LEU A 29 -3.08 2.69 6.94
N PRO A 30 -1.94 2.74 6.24
CA PRO A 30 -0.72 3.28 6.83
C PRO A 30 -0.95 4.72 7.26
N ALA A 31 -0.45 5.12 8.43
CA ALA A 31 -0.60 6.50 8.90
C ALA A 31 0.29 7.50 8.13
N ARG A 32 1.28 7.02 7.36
CA ARG A 32 2.25 7.86 6.65
C ARG A 32 2.37 7.48 5.17
N CYS A 33 2.83 8.42 4.37
CA CYS A 33 3.17 8.16 2.97
C CYS A 33 4.32 7.14 2.86
N LYS A 34 4.51 6.59 1.66
CA LYS A 34 5.52 5.55 1.39
C LYS A 34 6.96 5.95 1.73
N LEU A 35 7.25 7.24 1.59
CA LEU A 35 8.54 7.85 1.90
C LEU A 35 8.69 8.22 3.39
N GLY A 36 7.63 8.08 4.20
CA GLY A 36 7.63 8.47 5.62
C GLY A 36 7.64 9.98 5.88
N ARG A 37 7.60 10.81 4.83
CA ARG A 37 7.71 12.29 4.92
C ARG A 37 6.43 12.99 5.37
N HIS A 38 5.27 12.42 5.04
CA HIS A 38 3.97 13.03 5.30
C HIS A 38 3.07 12.09 6.11
N THR A 39 2.43 12.64 7.15
CA THR A 39 1.38 11.95 7.90
C THR A 39 0.05 12.09 7.15
N LEU A 40 -0.55 10.98 6.72
CA LEU A 40 -1.77 10.95 5.92
C LEU A 40 -2.99 11.51 6.67
N GLY A 41 -2.98 11.52 8.00
CA GLY A 41 -4.02 12.19 8.77
C GLY A 41 -3.99 13.72 8.65
N HIS A 42 -2.84 14.31 8.31
CA HIS A 42 -2.64 15.75 8.20
C HIS A 42 -2.49 16.22 6.75
N SER A 43 -1.90 15.37 5.89
CA SER A 43 -1.79 15.62 4.45
C SER A 43 -3.03 15.09 3.74
N GLN A 44 -3.55 15.80 2.75
CA GLN A 44 -4.59 15.24 1.89
C GLN A 44 -4.09 13.93 1.24
N PHE A 45 -4.89 12.89 1.33
CA PHE A 45 -4.59 11.57 0.76
C PHE A 45 -5.82 11.00 0.07
N ARG A 46 -5.60 10.05 -0.82
CA ARG A 46 -6.65 9.32 -1.52
C ARG A 46 -6.44 7.82 -1.35
N ALA A 47 -7.45 7.13 -0.82
CA ALA A 47 -7.46 5.68 -0.77
C ALA A 47 -8.52 5.14 -1.74
N VAL A 48 -8.14 4.20 -2.60
CA VAL A 48 -9.04 3.52 -3.55
C VAL A 48 -8.86 2.03 -3.42
N VAL A 49 -9.98 1.30 -3.35
CA VAL A 49 -9.98 -0.17 -3.42
C VAL A 49 -10.58 -0.58 -4.74
N GLU A 50 -9.82 -1.30 -5.57
CA GLU A 50 -10.24 -1.76 -6.88
C GLU A 50 -9.52 -3.08 -7.23
N ASN A 51 -10.23 -4.02 -7.85
CA ASN A 51 -9.66 -5.28 -8.36
C ASN A 51 -8.84 -6.09 -7.32
N GLY A 52 -9.24 -6.06 -6.04
CA GLY A 52 -8.51 -6.76 -4.99
C GLY A 52 -7.25 -6.03 -4.51
N GLU A 53 -7.05 -4.77 -4.89
CA GLU A 53 -5.94 -3.92 -4.48
C GLU A 53 -6.45 -2.65 -3.78
N ALA A 54 -5.79 -2.26 -2.70
CA ALA A 54 -5.97 -0.96 -2.07
C ALA A 54 -4.77 -0.07 -2.39
N ARG A 55 -5.04 1.06 -3.01
CA ARG A 55 -4.06 2.09 -3.39
C ARG A 55 -4.23 3.29 -2.48
N VAL A 56 -3.20 3.60 -1.69
CA VAL A 56 -3.22 4.74 -0.74
C VAL A 56 -2.21 5.77 -1.20
N SER A 57 -2.68 6.82 -1.85
CA SER A 57 -1.89 7.90 -2.46
C SER A 57 -1.79 9.12 -1.54
N CYS A 58 -0.56 9.58 -1.28
CA CYS A 58 -0.28 10.88 -0.68
C CYS A 58 -0.27 11.95 -1.76
N LEU A 59 -1.17 12.93 -1.68
CA LEU A 59 -1.29 13.96 -2.73
C LEU A 59 -0.11 14.95 -2.73
N ALA A 60 0.51 15.18 -1.57
CA ALA A 60 1.73 15.98 -1.49
C ALA A 60 2.90 15.32 -2.24
N CYS A 61 3.14 14.02 -2.02
CA CYS A 61 4.18 13.29 -2.76
C CYS A 61 3.84 13.13 -4.25
N ALA A 62 2.55 13.07 -4.60
CA ALA A 62 2.12 13.01 -6.01
C ALA A 62 2.50 14.29 -6.75
N ASN A 63 2.35 15.46 -6.11
CA ASN A 63 2.75 16.74 -6.65
C ASN A 63 4.27 16.82 -6.89
N ASP A 64 5.06 16.16 -6.04
CA ASP A 64 6.53 16.12 -6.16
C ASP A 64 7.03 15.07 -7.17
N GLY A 65 6.13 14.32 -7.83
CA GLY A 65 6.49 13.26 -8.78
C GLY A 65 7.19 12.04 -8.15
N ALA A 66 7.15 11.90 -6.83
CA ALA A 66 7.80 10.81 -6.12
C ALA A 66 6.88 9.56 -6.05
N ASP A 67 7.44 8.42 -5.62
CA ASP A 67 6.65 7.23 -5.30
C ASP A 67 5.72 7.56 -4.11
N HIS A 68 4.45 7.78 -4.45
CA HIS A 68 3.49 8.45 -3.57
C HIS A 68 2.35 7.54 -3.13
N PHE A 69 2.31 6.29 -3.61
CA PHE A 69 1.22 5.38 -3.29
C PHE A 69 1.71 4.07 -2.67
N TRP A 70 0.98 3.61 -1.65
CA TRP A 70 1.09 2.24 -1.16
C TRP A 70 0.19 1.33 -2.01
N ARG A 71 0.70 0.18 -2.43
CA ARG A 71 -0.08 -0.90 -3.06
C ARG A 71 -0.26 -2.06 -2.09
N LEU A 72 -1.49 -2.26 -1.62
CA LEU A 72 -1.82 -3.28 -0.64
C LEU A 72 -2.78 -4.31 -1.25
N THR A 73 -2.47 -5.60 -1.09
CA THR A 73 -3.40 -6.66 -1.50
C THR A 73 -4.58 -6.71 -0.53
N THR A 74 -5.80 -6.68 -1.04
CA THR A 74 -7.03 -6.86 -0.26
C THR A 74 -7.55 -8.27 -0.46
N THR A 75 -7.92 -8.94 0.63
CA THR A 75 -8.41 -10.33 0.62
C THR A 75 -9.92 -10.41 0.83
N ALA A 76 -10.59 -9.28 1.02
CA ALA A 76 -11.97 -9.25 1.44
C ALA A 76 -12.67 -7.98 0.91
N PRO A 77 -14.02 -7.94 0.91
CA PRO A 77 -14.78 -6.78 0.45
C PRO A 77 -14.31 -5.48 1.11
N ALA A 78 -14.45 -4.37 0.38
CA ALA A 78 -14.13 -3.05 0.87
C ALA A 78 -14.82 -2.82 2.22
N ALA A 79 -14.06 -2.32 3.20
CA ALA A 79 -14.61 -1.95 4.49
C ALA A 79 -15.31 -0.59 4.36
N ASP A 80 -16.43 -0.41 5.06
CA ASP A 80 -17.16 0.87 5.08
C ASP A 80 -16.40 1.96 5.83
N ARG A 81 -15.41 1.57 6.64
CA ARG A 81 -14.60 2.46 7.47
C ARG A 81 -13.11 2.18 7.29
N ALA A 82 -12.32 3.23 7.41
CA ALA A 82 -10.87 3.16 7.41
C ALA A 82 -10.27 3.94 8.57
N GLU A 83 -9.18 3.43 9.13
CA GLU A 83 -8.40 4.06 10.20
C GLU A 83 -6.92 4.10 9.81
N LEU A 84 -6.22 5.13 10.28
CA LEU A 84 -4.79 5.29 10.06
C LEU A 84 -4.02 4.61 11.19
N SER A 85 -3.06 3.76 10.84
CA SER A 85 -2.23 3.01 11.80
C SER A 85 -0.75 3.24 11.54
N GLU A 86 -0.04 3.72 12.57
CA GLU A 86 1.42 3.84 12.57
C GLU A 86 2.09 2.45 12.61
N GLU A 87 1.49 1.50 13.33
CA GLU A 87 1.97 0.11 13.39
C GLU A 87 1.98 -0.52 11.99
N LEU A 88 0.88 -0.37 11.25
CA LEU A 88 0.81 -0.86 9.87
C LEU A 88 1.85 -0.19 8.98
N TYR A 89 2.13 1.10 9.17
CA TYR A 89 3.17 1.78 8.42
C TYR A 89 4.56 1.15 8.67
N PHE A 90 4.92 0.92 9.94
CA PHE A 90 6.21 0.29 10.26
C PHE A 90 6.33 -1.12 9.69
N ASP A 91 5.27 -1.92 9.79
CA ASP A 91 5.21 -3.26 9.19
C ASP A 91 5.46 -3.24 7.68
N LEU A 92 4.84 -2.30 6.96
CA LEU A 92 5.00 -2.17 5.52
C LEU A 92 6.41 -1.70 5.14
N VAL A 93 6.99 -0.76 5.89
CA VAL A 93 8.38 -0.31 5.68
C VAL A 93 9.36 -1.45 5.93
N LEU A 94 9.15 -2.24 6.98
CA LEU A 94 9.96 -3.41 7.29
C LEU A 94 9.89 -4.45 6.17
N ARG A 95 8.69 -4.82 5.71
CA ARG A 95 8.52 -5.77 4.59
C ARG A 95 9.16 -5.28 3.30
N ARG A 96 9.03 -3.98 3.01
CA ARG A 96 9.67 -3.37 1.83
C ARG A 96 11.20 -3.44 1.92
N SER A 97 11.75 -3.20 3.10
CA SER A 97 13.20 -3.27 3.35
C SER A 97 13.70 -4.71 3.33
N GLN A 98 12.84 -5.65 3.73
CA GLN A 98 13.11 -7.08 3.72
C GLN A 98 12.80 -7.76 2.40
N ALA A 99 12.30 -7.07 1.36
CA ALA A 99 12.04 -7.66 0.05
C ALA A 99 13.34 -7.70 -0.78
N PRO A 100 13.99 -8.88 -0.95
CA PRO A 100 15.27 -8.97 -1.64
C PRO A 100 15.17 -9.90 -2.86
N LEU A 101 15.52 -9.39 -4.05
CA LEU A 101 16.25 -10.14 -5.09
C LEU A 101 15.63 -11.43 -5.70
N SER A 102 14.31 -11.67 -5.69
CA SER A 102 13.76 -12.84 -6.43
C SER A 102 13.71 -12.69 -7.96
N ALA A 103 14.25 -11.61 -8.53
CA ALA A 103 14.17 -11.32 -9.97
C ALA A 103 15.41 -11.67 -10.81
N ARG A 104 16.46 -12.31 -10.25
CA ARG A 104 17.65 -12.69 -11.04
C ARG A 104 18.16 -14.08 -10.70
N GLY A 105 17.84 -15.05 -11.57
CA GLY A 105 18.46 -16.37 -11.53
C GLY A 105 17.77 -17.41 -12.40
N GLY A 106 17.43 -17.08 -13.64
CA GLY A 106 16.91 -18.05 -14.61
C GLY A 106 17.54 -17.80 -15.97
N GLY A 107 18.62 -18.52 -16.27
CA GLY A 107 19.31 -18.51 -17.57
C GLY A 107 20.82 -18.38 -17.40
N ASP A 108 21.56 -19.48 -17.50
CA ASP A 108 22.13 -19.89 -18.79
C ASP A 108 22.95 -21.19 -18.68
N ALA A 109 22.87 -21.95 -19.78
CA ALA A 109 23.69 -23.08 -20.25
C ALA A 109 23.68 -24.41 -19.48
#